data_AF-A0A1B8HRH3-F1
#
_entry.id   AF-A0A1B8HRH3-F1
#
_cell.length_a   1.000
_cell.length_b   1.000
_cell.length_c   1.000
_cell.angle_alpha   90.00
_cell.angle_beta   90.00
_cell.angle_gamma   90.00
#
_symmetry.space_group_name_H-M   'P 1'
#
loop_
_entity.id
_entity.type
_entity.pdbx_description
1 polymer ?
#
loop_
_entity_poly.entity_id
_entity_poly.type
_entity_poly.pdbx_seq_one_letter_code
_entity_poly.pdbx_strand_id
1 'polypeptide(L)'
;MESGFPGLGIAWVNFNSSTKKWQCASINPAGKVTRGLPRNGEAIIYDQIILVKTGPIGDQSGKNETFDFNKVFQFNERKDSPNESYLPDNGKLYNLTLSGKTTIQAPICIASTVNDQFTVPTINAVDGMYTTDESGIVNIDCSGVIENGSIAKFKPISNNGVFSSDNQYFSTSEPSVGISVKYKTNESTTWNATNPEGYVDVPVFNNKATVKLKYTPYIKGGSGNYPLAEDVLFNLMLSNGNNHDI
;
A
#
# COMPACT_ATOMS: atom_id res chain seq x y z
N MET A 1 0.06 14.63 11.68
CA MET A 1 -1.14 15.50 11.81
C MET A 1 -2.10 15.15 10.69
N GLU A 2 -3.41 15.32 10.86
CA GLU A 2 -4.31 15.35 9.71
C GLU A 2 -4.11 16.69 8.98
N SER A 3 -3.65 16.64 7.73
CA SER A 3 -3.60 17.81 6.86
C SER A 3 -4.99 18.42 6.59
N GLY A 4 -6.07 17.70 6.98
CA GLY A 4 -7.42 17.92 6.49
C GLY A 4 -7.71 17.16 5.19
N PHE A 5 -6.72 16.39 4.69
CA PHE A 5 -6.84 15.59 3.48
C PHE A 5 -6.47 14.12 3.76
N PRO A 6 -7.25 13.15 3.25
CA PRO A 6 -6.93 11.72 3.36
C PRO A 6 -5.52 11.41 2.82
N GLY A 7 -4.74 10.67 3.62
CA GLY A 7 -3.42 10.17 3.23
C GLY A 7 -2.26 11.18 3.23
N LEU A 8 -2.51 12.44 3.59
CA LEU A 8 -1.47 13.44 3.82
C LEU A 8 -1.48 13.92 5.26
N GLY A 9 -0.29 14.10 5.81
CA GLY A 9 -0.07 14.75 7.07
C GLY A 9 0.96 15.85 6.97
N ILE A 10 0.91 16.77 7.91
CA ILE A 10 1.99 17.72 8.16
C ILE A 10 2.78 17.17 9.35
N ALA A 11 4.10 17.27 9.28
CA ALA A 11 5.04 17.07 10.38
C ALA A 11 5.78 18.37 10.63
N TRP A 12 6.06 18.67 11.90
CA TRP A 12 6.80 19.86 12.30
C TRP A 12 7.89 19.44 13.29
N VAL A 13 9.09 19.93 13.04
CA VAL A 13 10.24 19.71 13.90
C VAL A 13 10.90 21.04 14.22
N ASN A 14 11.42 21.13 15.43
CA ASN A 14 11.98 22.35 15.99
C ASN A 14 13.39 22.12 16.50
N PHE A 15 14.34 22.97 16.15
CA PHE A 15 15.67 22.99 16.75
C PHE A 15 15.85 24.23 17.62
N ASN A 16 16.20 24.01 18.89
CA ASN A 16 16.48 25.07 19.84
C ASN A 16 18.01 25.21 20.02
N SER A 17 18.55 26.38 19.71
CA SER A 17 20.00 26.63 19.74
C SER A 17 20.62 26.55 21.13
N SER A 18 19.81 26.72 22.18
CA SER A 18 20.26 26.74 23.58
C SER A 18 20.32 25.34 24.18
N THR A 19 19.41 24.45 23.80
CA THR A 19 19.42 23.03 24.22
C THR A 19 20.16 22.12 23.26
N LYS A 20 20.46 22.59 22.03
CA LYS A 20 21.08 21.83 20.93
C LYS A 20 20.31 20.54 20.59
N LYS A 21 19.00 20.53 20.81
CA LYS A 21 18.15 19.36 20.57
C LYS A 21 17.08 19.66 19.53
N TRP A 22 16.83 18.67 18.68
CA TRP A 22 15.63 18.61 17.86
C TRP A 22 14.48 18.06 18.71
N GLN A 23 13.35 18.75 18.69
CA GLN A 23 12.12 18.32 19.30
C GLN A 23 11.10 18.08 18.19
N CYS A 24 10.64 16.83 18.09
CA CYS A 24 9.48 16.49 17.27
C CYS A 24 8.23 16.79 18.08
N ALA A 25 7.43 17.75 17.62
CA ALA A 25 6.11 17.98 18.20
C ALA A 25 5.07 17.66 17.13
N SER A 26 4.25 16.65 17.39
CA SER A 26 3.00 16.52 16.65
C SER A 26 2.13 17.73 17.04
N ILE A 27 1.83 18.60 16.08
CA ILE A 27 0.82 19.65 16.30
C ILE A 27 -0.51 18.93 16.45
N ASN A 28 -0.89 18.62 17.69
CA ASN A 28 -2.18 18.03 17.98
C ASN A 28 -3.25 19.10 17.65
N PRO A 29 -4.37 18.76 16.99
CA PRO A 29 -5.42 19.72 16.63
C PRO A 29 -6.01 20.48 17.82
N ALA A 30 -5.83 19.97 19.05
CA ALA A 30 -6.13 20.68 20.31
C ALA A 30 -4.88 21.06 21.12
N GLY A 31 -3.68 20.78 20.62
CA GLY A 31 -2.47 20.60 21.42
C GLY A 31 -1.51 21.78 21.44
N LYS A 32 -1.40 22.35 22.63
CA LYS A 32 -0.35 23.28 23.06
C LYS A 32 1.03 22.65 22.88
N VAL A 33 1.98 23.36 22.27
CA VAL A 33 3.38 22.91 22.15
C VAL A 33 4.33 23.83 22.92
N THR A 34 5.19 23.23 23.74
CA THR A 34 6.23 23.89 24.54
C THR A 34 7.54 24.02 23.75
N ARG A 35 8.11 25.22 23.59
CA ARG A 35 9.36 25.45 22.82
C ARG A 35 10.64 25.53 23.66
N GLY A 36 10.57 25.21 24.95
CA GLY A 36 11.73 25.13 25.83
C GLY A 36 12.58 26.41 25.89
N LEU A 37 11.94 27.58 25.95
CA LEU A 37 12.65 28.86 26.00
C LEU A 37 13.33 29.05 27.37
N PRO A 38 14.61 29.46 27.42
CA PRO A 38 15.32 29.69 28.67
C PRO A 38 14.73 30.88 29.45
N ARG A 39 14.69 30.79 30.79
CA ARG A 39 14.45 31.97 31.64
C ARG A 39 15.65 32.91 31.51
N ASN A 40 15.44 34.10 30.93
CA ASN A 40 16.41 35.19 30.82
C ASN A 40 17.60 34.90 29.88
N GLY A 41 17.32 34.61 28.62
CA GLY A 41 18.34 34.52 27.58
C GLY A 41 17.75 34.60 26.17
N GLU A 42 18.61 34.75 25.18
CA GLU A 42 18.24 34.65 23.77
C GLU A 42 18.43 33.21 23.27
N ALA A 43 17.51 32.74 22.44
CA ALA A 43 17.60 31.47 21.75
C ALA A 43 17.18 31.66 20.30
N ILE A 44 17.94 31.09 19.37
CA ILE A 44 17.52 30.96 17.98
C ILE A 44 16.77 29.65 17.86
N ILE A 45 15.58 29.74 17.29
CA ILE A 45 14.75 28.57 17.04
C ILE A 45 14.58 28.38 15.53
N TYR A 46 14.87 27.17 15.05
CA TYR A 46 14.71 26.79 13.65
C TYR A 46 13.52 25.84 13.53
N ASP A 47 12.55 26.20 12.69
CA ASP A 47 11.40 25.36 12.37
C ASP A 47 11.58 24.71 11.01
N GLN A 48 11.26 23.43 10.92
CA GLN A 48 11.07 22.75 9.64
C GLN A 48 9.69 22.11 9.60
N ILE A 49 9.03 22.29 8.47
CA ILE A 49 7.67 21.81 8.21
C ILE A 49 7.75 20.91 7.00
N ILE A 50 7.23 19.70 7.17
CA ILE A 50 7.35 18.63 6.19
C ILE A 50 5.95 18.17 5.86
N LEU A 51 5.65 18.07 4.57
CA LEU A 51 4.48 17.34 4.11
C LEU A 51 4.85 15.86 4.01
N VAL A 52 4.11 15.01 4.72
CA VAL A 52 4.35 13.58 4.79
C VAL A 52 3.16 12.82 4.25
N LYS A 53 3.42 11.77 3.48
CA LYS A 53 2.38 10.81 3.10
C LYS A 53 2.06 9.94 4.32
N THR A 54 0.83 9.98 4.80
CA THR A 54 0.34 9.19 5.95
C THR A 54 -0.57 8.04 5.54
N GLY A 55 -0.97 7.97 4.28
CA GLY A 55 -1.87 6.94 3.76
C GLY A 55 -2.13 7.11 2.25
N PRO A 56 -3.15 6.44 1.72
CA PRO A 56 -3.59 6.63 0.33
C PRO A 56 -4.05 8.07 0.13
N ILE A 57 -3.46 8.75 -0.86
CA ILE A 57 -3.82 10.12 -1.22
C ILE A 57 -5.07 10.03 -2.07
N GLY A 58 -6.14 10.67 -1.61
CA GLY A 58 -7.39 10.77 -2.37
C GLY A 58 -8.27 9.54 -2.40
N ASP A 59 -9.03 9.42 -3.49
CA ASP A 59 -9.88 8.26 -3.81
C ASP A 59 -9.12 7.07 -4.42
N GLN A 60 -7.78 7.17 -4.49
CA GLN A 60 -6.91 6.15 -5.10
C GLN A 60 -7.13 5.96 -6.61
N SER A 61 -7.90 6.84 -7.27
CA SER A 61 -8.11 6.82 -8.73
C SER A 61 -6.92 7.35 -9.53
N GLY A 62 -5.92 7.92 -8.85
CA GLY A 62 -4.67 8.41 -9.45
C GLY A 62 -4.86 9.66 -10.29
N LYS A 63 -6.07 10.22 -10.24
CA LYS A 63 -6.33 11.58 -10.65
C LYS A 63 -5.51 12.52 -9.78
N ASN A 64 -5.10 13.60 -10.42
CA ASN A 64 -4.44 14.70 -9.77
C ASN A 64 -5.35 15.29 -8.70
N GLU A 65 -4.94 15.20 -7.44
CA GLU A 65 -5.65 15.87 -6.36
C GLU A 65 -5.03 17.24 -6.10
N THR A 66 -5.91 18.25 -6.06
CA THR A 66 -5.50 19.62 -5.72
C THR A 66 -5.66 19.83 -4.23
N PHE A 67 -4.54 20.05 -3.56
CA PHE A 67 -4.48 20.39 -2.15
C PHE A 67 -4.47 21.91 -2.04
N ASP A 68 -5.56 22.46 -1.52
CA ASP A 68 -5.65 23.85 -1.13
C ASP A 68 -5.28 23.96 0.34
N PHE A 69 -4.02 24.27 0.61
CA PHE A 69 -3.61 24.59 1.97
C PHE A 69 -4.15 25.98 2.29
N ASN A 70 -5.06 26.04 3.25
CA ASN A 70 -5.45 27.27 3.90
C ASN A 70 -5.65 27.01 5.39
N LYS A 71 -4.54 26.76 6.09
CA LYS A 71 -4.55 26.52 7.53
C LYS A 71 -3.60 27.45 8.25
N VAL A 72 -4.08 27.96 9.38
CA VAL A 72 -3.31 28.78 10.31
C VAL A 72 -3.01 27.95 11.55
N PHE A 73 -1.73 27.86 11.91
CA PHE A 73 -1.26 27.23 13.12
C PHE A 73 -0.78 28.32 14.08
N GLN A 74 -1.29 28.31 15.31
CA GLN A 74 -0.88 29.25 16.35
C GLN A 74 0.15 28.58 17.27
N PHE A 75 1.31 29.22 17.43
CA PHE A 75 2.34 28.79 18.37
C PHE A 75 2.34 29.71 19.58
N ASN A 76 2.20 29.13 20.77
CA ASN A 76 2.24 29.86 22.03
C ASN A 76 3.63 29.75 22.66
N GLU A 77 4.01 30.80 23.38
CA GLU A 77 5.26 30.81 24.13
C GLU A 77 5.07 30.09 25.49
N ARG A 78 5.98 29.17 25.81
CA ARG A 78 6.02 28.51 27.11
C ARG A 78 7.46 28.27 27.57
N LYS A 79 7.72 28.58 28.85
CA LYS A 79 9.00 28.31 29.52
C LYS A 79 9.23 26.81 29.68
N ASP A 80 10.46 26.35 29.48
CA ASP A 80 10.85 24.99 29.86
C ASP A 80 10.86 24.91 31.39
N SER A 81 9.92 24.19 31.99
CA SER A 81 9.92 23.94 33.43
C SER A 81 9.53 22.48 33.66
N PRO A 82 10.40 21.67 34.27
CA PRO A 82 10.13 20.25 34.48
C PRO A 82 8.96 19.97 35.45
N ASN A 83 8.48 20.99 36.19
CA ASN A 83 7.51 20.81 37.28
C ASN A 83 6.23 21.64 37.18
N GLU A 84 5.96 22.37 36.09
CA GLU A 84 4.83 23.31 36.06
C GLU A 84 3.90 23.09 34.86
N SER A 85 2.91 22.22 35.06
CA SER A 85 1.74 22.04 34.19
C SER A 85 0.73 23.21 34.25
N TYR A 86 0.96 24.23 35.08
CA TYR A 86 -0.02 25.27 35.41
C TYR A 86 0.39 26.73 35.12
N LEU A 87 1.61 27.01 34.64
CA LEU A 87 1.93 28.39 34.26
C LEU A 87 1.13 28.81 33.02
N PRO A 88 0.55 30.02 33.01
CA PRO A 88 -0.16 30.53 31.84
C PRO A 88 0.82 30.61 30.66
N ASP A 89 0.34 30.25 29.47
CA ASP A 89 1.04 30.53 28.22
C ASP A 89 1.43 32.03 28.25
N ASN A 90 2.69 32.38 27.97
CA ASN A 90 3.14 33.79 27.95
C ASN A 90 2.48 34.61 26.81
N GLY A 91 1.53 34.00 26.09
CA GLY A 91 0.83 34.58 24.96
C GLY A 91 1.18 33.90 23.64
N LYS A 92 0.65 34.47 22.56
CA LYS A 92 0.94 34.03 21.20
C LYS A 92 2.37 34.46 20.85
N LEU A 93 3.18 33.52 20.35
CA LEU A 93 4.52 33.83 19.87
C LEU A 93 4.46 34.27 18.40
N TYR A 94 3.89 33.42 17.53
CA TYR A 94 3.63 33.74 16.13
C TYR A 94 2.56 32.79 15.58
N ASN A 95 1.97 33.19 14.46
CA ASN A 95 1.15 32.33 13.63
C ASN A 95 1.96 31.89 12.42
N LEU A 96 1.77 30.65 12.01
CA LEU A 96 2.19 30.16 10.72
C LEU A 96 0.96 29.96 9.85
N THR A 97 0.92 30.65 8.73
CA THR A 97 -0.07 30.41 7.68
C THR A 97 0.55 29.52 6.61
N LEU A 98 0.00 28.32 6.44
CA LEU A 98 0.28 27.48 5.27
C LEU A 98 -0.80 27.76 4.25
N SER A 99 -0.43 28.55 3.23
CA SER A 99 -1.29 28.93 2.10
C SER A 99 -0.69 28.43 0.79
N GLY A 100 -1.52 27.92 -0.12
CA GLY A 100 -1.11 27.61 -1.47
C GLY A 100 -1.81 26.40 -2.05
N LYS A 101 -1.81 26.30 -3.38
CA LYS A 101 -2.34 25.15 -4.11
C LYS A 101 -1.20 24.31 -4.65
N THR A 102 -1.21 23.03 -4.34
CA THR A 102 -0.34 22.05 -5.00
C THR A 102 -1.17 20.92 -5.56
N THR A 103 -0.68 20.28 -6.61
CA THR A 103 -1.27 19.07 -7.15
C THR A 103 -0.35 17.91 -6.82
N ILE A 104 -0.88 16.90 -6.12
CA ILE A 104 -0.13 15.66 -5.87
C ILE A 104 -0.80 14.56 -6.66
N GLN A 105 -0.02 13.89 -7.50
CA GLN A 105 -0.45 12.71 -8.20
C GLN A 105 -0.16 11.49 -7.31
N ALA A 106 -1.19 10.77 -6.90
CA ALA A 106 -1.01 9.50 -6.22
C ALA A 106 -0.45 8.48 -7.22
N PRO A 107 0.62 7.74 -6.87
CA PRO A 107 1.09 6.69 -7.73
C PRO A 107 0.07 5.56 -7.80
N ILE A 108 -0.19 5.08 -9.01
CA ILE A 108 -1.06 3.92 -9.27
C ILE A 108 -0.23 2.86 -9.96
N CYS A 109 -0.50 1.60 -9.68
CA CYS A 109 0.01 0.47 -10.45
C CYS A 109 -1.15 -0.39 -10.93
N ILE A 110 -1.23 -0.64 -12.23
CA ILE A 110 -2.27 -1.46 -12.85
C ILE A 110 -1.60 -2.73 -13.37
N ALA A 111 -2.20 -3.88 -13.07
CA ALA A 111 -1.81 -5.14 -13.69
C ALA A 111 -2.58 -5.32 -14.99
N SER A 112 -1.86 -5.51 -16.09
CA SER A 112 -2.46 -5.96 -17.36
C SER A 112 -3.13 -7.31 -17.14
N THR A 113 -4.39 -7.41 -17.52
CA THR A 113 -5.21 -8.59 -17.28
C THR A 113 -4.63 -9.78 -18.04
N VAL A 114 -4.19 -10.80 -17.30
CA VAL A 114 -3.87 -12.08 -17.92
C VAL A 114 -5.14 -12.92 -17.82
N ASN A 115 -5.92 -12.95 -18.89
CA ASN A 115 -6.92 -14.01 -19.03
C ASN A 115 -6.17 -15.29 -19.40
N ASP A 116 -5.38 -15.82 -18.46
CA ASP A 116 -4.59 -17.02 -18.67
C ASP A 116 -5.53 -18.21 -18.59
N GLN A 117 -6.02 -18.67 -19.73
CA GLN A 117 -6.85 -19.85 -19.81
C GLN A 117 -5.94 -21.07 -19.73
N PHE A 118 -5.81 -21.61 -18.52
CA PHE A 118 -5.09 -22.86 -18.32
C PHE A 118 -6.03 -24.03 -18.53
N THR A 119 -5.60 -24.99 -19.36
CA THR A 119 -6.25 -26.28 -19.61
C THR A 119 -5.47 -27.38 -18.89
N VAL A 120 -6.10 -28.06 -17.92
CA VAL A 120 -5.53 -29.26 -17.28
C VAL A 120 -5.86 -30.48 -18.15
N PRO A 121 -4.88 -31.19 -18.74
CA PRO A 121 -5.15 -32.45 -19.41
C PRO A 121 -5.70 -33.46 -18.41
N THR A 122 -6.78 -34.13 -18.79
CA THR A 122 -7.59 -35.00 -17.91
C THR A 122 -6.83 -36.18 -17.29
N ILE A 123 -5.69 -36.59 -17.88
CA ILE A 123 -4.76 -37.60 -17.34
C ILE A 123 -3.80 -37.06 -16.26
N ASN A 124 -3.57 -35.74 -16.24
CA ASN A 124 -2.64 -35.04 -15.36
C ASN A 124 -3.31 -34.31 -14.20
N ALA A 125 -4.66 -34.29 -14.17
CA ALA A 125 -5.41 -33.70 -13.08
C ALA A 125 -5.20 -34.47 -11.76
N VAL A 126 -4.85 -35.76 -11.83
CA VAL A 126 -4.69 -36.64 -10.67
C VAL A 126 -3.44 -36.27 -9.86
N ASP A 127 -3.69 -35.68 -8.69
CA ASP A 127 -2.83 -35.47 -7.52
C ASP A 127 -1.38 -34.98 -7.78
N GLY A 128 -1.19 -33.64 -7.75
CA GLY A 128 0.09 -32.98 -7.42
C GLY A 128 1.28 -33.16 -8.39
N MET A 129 1.17 -34.00 -9.42
CA MET A 129 2.28 -34.32 -10.31
C MET A 129 2.45 -33.37 -11.50
N TYR A 130 1.45 -32.53 -11.77
CA TYR A 130 1.51 -31.55 -12.85
C TYR A 130 1.67 -30.14 -12.28
N THR A 131 2.75 -29.45 -12.63
CA THR A 131 2.86 -28.01 -12.42
C THR A 131 3.20 -27.41 -13.76
N THR A 132 2.51 -26.33 -14.13
CA THR A 132 2.85 -25.64 -15.37
C THR A 132 4.31 -25.19 -15.34
N ASP A 133 4.91 -25.10 -16.53
CA ASP A 133 6.06 -24.22 -16.68
C ASP A 133 5.67 -22.77 -16.33
N GLU A 134 6.64 -21.87 -16.38
CA GLU A 134 6.36 -20.44 -16.20
C GLU A 134 5.24 -20.00 -17.16
N SER A 135 4.04 -19.84 -16.62
CA SER A 135 2.81 -19.48 -17.32
C SER A 135 2.41 -18.06 -16.93
N GLY A 136 1.61 -17.40 -17.76
CA GLY A 136 1.05 -16.08 -17.46
C GLY A 136 2.07 -15.00 -17.09
N ILE A 137 2.47 -14.18 -18.06
CA ILE A 137 3.26 -12.97 -17.79
C ILE A 137 2.29 -11.81 -17.52
N VAL A 138 2.18 -11.40 -16.26
CA VAL A 138 1.41 -10.22 -15.85
C VAL A 138 2.34 -9.02 -15.88
N ASN A 139 2.14 -8.09 -16.80
CA ASN A 139 2.85 -6.82 -16.78
C ASN A 139 2.14 -5.84 -15.85
N ILE A 140 2.91 -5.12 -15.04
CA ILE A 140 2.43 -4.09 -14.14
C ILE A 140 3.03 -2.77 -14.60
N ASP A 141 2.15 -1.83 -14.92
CA ASP A 141 2.52 -0.48 -15.30
C ASP A 141 2.01 0.50 -14.25
N CYS A 142 2.89 1.40 -13.83
CA CYS A 142 2.57 2.39 -12.82
C CYS A 142 2.65 3.83 -13.37
N SER A 143 1.82 4.70 -12.84
CA SER A 143 1.83 6.15 -13.10
C SER A 143 2.27 6.93 -11.86
N GLY A 144 2.76 8.15 -12.06
CA GLY A 144 3.25 9.02 -10.99
C GLY A 144 4.71 8.74 -10.63
N VAL A 145 5.18 9.37 -9.54
CA VAL A 145 6.54 9.17 -9.02
C VAL A 145 6.51 8.05 -7.99
N ILE A 146 7.15 6.92 -8.31
CA ILE A 146 7.34 5.77 -7.42
C ILE A 146 8.84 5.58 -7.19
N GLU A 147 9.25 5.49 -5.93
CA GLU A 147 10.63 5.15 -5.60
C GLU A 147 10.91 3.69 -5.98
N ASN A 148 12.04 3.46 -6.64
CA ASN A 148 12.47 2.11 -7.04
C ASN A 148 12.54 1.17 -5.84
N GLY A 149 11.89 0.01 -5.96
CA GLY A 149 11.76 -0.98 -4.89
C GLY A 149 10.50 -0.82 -4.03
N SER A 150 9.67 0.20 -4.25
CA SER A 150 8.36 0.32 -3.60
C SER A 150 7.49 -0.91 -3.89
N ILE A 151 6.82 -1.42 -2.86
CA ILE A 151 5.93 -2.59 -2.97
C ILE A 151 4.52 -2.15 -3.35
N ALA A 152 4.07 -2.56 -4.53
CA ALA A 152 2.67 -2.52 -4.96
C ALA A 152 1.99 -3.84 -4.59
N LYS A 153 0.79 -3.77 -4.00
CA LYS A 153 0.04 -4.94 -3.56
C LYS A 153 -1.13 -5.21 -4.48
N PHE A 154 -1.28 -6.47 -4.91
CA PHE A 154 -2.38 -6.90 -5.76
C PHE A 154 -3.12 -8.07 -5.13
N LYS A 155 -4.44 -8.03 -5.17
CA LYS A 155 -5.31 -9.14 -4.79
C LYS A 155 -5.46 -10.09 -5.99
N PRO A 156 -5.16 -11.38 -5.85
CA PRO A 156 -5.49 -12.38 -6.86
C PRO A 156 -6.99 -12.67 -6.85
N ILE A 157 -7.62 -12.66 -8.02
CA ILE A 157 -9.06 -12.88 -8.22
C ILE A 157 -9.24 -13.90 -9.34
N SER A 158 -10.07 -14.92 -9.11
CA SER A 158 -10.49 -15.88 -10.13
C SER A 158 -11.99 -15.73 -10.39
N ASN A 159 -12.45 -15.94 -11.63
CA ASN A 159 -13.88 -15.82 -11.96
C ASN A 159 -14.71 -16.91 -11.28
N ASN A 160 -14.09 -18.05 -10.99
CA ASN A 160 -14.75 -19.20 -10.39
C ASN A 160 -14.71 -19.16 -8.86
N GLY A 161 -14.01 -18.18 -8.28
CA GLY A 161 -13.93 -17.98 -6.84
C GLY A 161 -12.99 -18.95 -6.13
N VAL A 162 -13.42 -19.43 -4.97
CA VAL A 162 -12.61 -20.22 -4.03
C VAL A 162 -13.07 -21.67 -4.03
N PHE A 163 -12.13 -22.61 -4.12
CA PHE A 163 -12.42 -24.04 -4.27
C PHE A 163 -12.91 -24.71 -2.98
N SER A 164 -12.44 -24.27 -1.82
CA SER A 164 -12.68 -24.92 -0.53
C SER A 164 -12.75 -23.94 0.63
N SER A 165 -13.39 -24.36 1.71
CA SER A 165 -13.60 -23.56 2.93
C SER A 165 -12.33 -23.19 3.69
N ASP A 166 -11.19 -23.80 3.37
CA ASP A 166 -9.90 -23.44 3.93
C ASP A 166 -9.21 -22.30 3.15
N ASN A 167 -9.84 -21.81 2.08
CA ASN A 167 -9.39 -20.70 1.25
C ASN A 167 -7.95 -20.87 0.73
N GLN A 168 -7.49 -22.10 0.52
CA GLN A 168 -6.13 -22.38 0.07
C GLN A 168 -6.00 -22.43 -1.46
N TYR A 169 -7.08 -22.81 -2.16
CA TYR A 169 -7.07 -23.07 -3.60
C TYR A 169 -8.13 -22.24 -4.33
N PHE A 170 -7.81 -21.82 -5.55
CA PHE A 170 -8.75 -21.16 -6.44
C PHE A 170 -9.64 -22.21 -7.13
N SER A 171 -10.91 -21.89 -7.32
CA SER A 171 -11.84 -22.77 -8.03
C SER A 171 -11.60 -22.72 -9.54
N THR A 172 -12.09 -23.73 -10.25
CA THR A 172 -12.01 -23.83 -11.70
C THR A 172 -13.40 -24.02 -12.31
N SER A 173 -13.49 -24.19 -13.64
CA SER A 173 -14.74 -24.60 -14.30
C SER A 173 -15.23 -25.98 -13.86
N GLU A 174 -14.35 -26.81 -13.31
CA GLU A 174 -14.66 -28.14 -12.79
C GLU A 174 -14.69 -28.13 -11.25
N PRO A 175 -15.86 -28.32 -10.61
CA PRO A 175 -16.01 -28.22 -9.15
C PRO A 175 -15.18 -29.20 -8.33
N SER A 176 -14.64 -30.26 -8.95
CA SER A 176 -13.75 -31.21 -8.30
C SER A 176 -12.25 -30.85 -8.36
N VAL A 177 -11.89 -29.79 -9.09
CA VAL A 177 -10.50 -29.33 -9.27
C VAL A 177 -10.29 -27.92 -8.74
N GLY A 178 -9.34 -27.76 -7.84
CA GLY A 178 -8.79 -26.49 -7.38
C GLY A 178 -7.41 -26.22 -7.98
N ILE A 179 -6.97 -24.97 -7.95
CA ILE A 179 -5.64 -24.54 -8.42
C ILE A 179 -4.88 -23.88 -7.28
N SER A 180 -3.64 -24.33 -7.07
CA SER A 180 -2.64 -23.60 -6.32
C SER A 180 -1.88 -22.68 -7.26
N VAL A 181 -1.71 -21.41 -6.86
CA VAL A 181 -0.99 -20.40 -7.64
C VAL A 181 0.31 -20.05 -6.92
N LYS A 182 1.41 -20.10 -7.66
CA LYS A 182 2.69 -19.53 -7.24
C LYS A 182 3.08 -18.38 -8.16
N TYR A 183 3.75 -17.38 -7.61
CA TYR A 183 4.23 -16.23 -8.35
C TYR A 183 5.69 -15.91 -8.05
N LYS A 184 6.36 -15.29 -9.00
CA LYS A 184 7.64 -14.60 -8.78
C LYS A 184 7.67 -13.30 -9.56
N THR A 185 8.48 -12.36 -9.10
CA THR A 185 8.69 -11.06 -9.75
C THR A 185 9.97 -11.11 -10.58
N ASN A 186 10.18 -10.17 -11.51
CA ASN A 186 11.38 -10.17 -12.38
C ASN A 186 12.71 -10.22 -11.61
N GLU A 187 12.76 -9.60 -10.44
CA GLU A 187 13.96 -9.53 -9.60
C GLU A 187 14.11 -10.75 -8.65
N SER A 188 13.13 -11.66 -8.62
CA SER A 188 13.11 -12.81 -7.73
C SER A 188 13.31 -14.13 -8.49
N THR A 189 14.22 -14.96 -7.98
CA THR A 189 14.35 -16.36 -8.40
C THR A 189 13.43 -17.30 -7.61
N THR A 190 12.87 -16.83 -6.51
CA THR A 190 12.03 -17.60 -5.59
C THR A 190 10.56 -17.49 -5.97
N TRP A 191 9.88 -18.63 -5.97
CA TRP A 191 8.43 -18.75 -6.14
C TRP A 191 7.72 -18.64 -4.78
N ASN A 192 6.80 -17.69 -4.67
CA ASN A 192 5.96 -17.48 -3.50
C ASN A 192 4.56 -18.04 -3.77
N ALA A 193 3.95 -18.69 -2.77
CA ALA A 193 2.55 -19.10 -2.87
C ALA A 193 1.63 -17.89 -2.69
N THR A 194 0.50 -17.88 -3.39
CA THR A 194 -0.60 -16.97 -3.12
C THR A 194 -1.90 -17.75 -2.99
N ASN A 195 -2.81 -17.24 -2.18
CA ASN A 195 -4.12 -17.84 -1.93
C ASN A 195 -5.21 -16.79 -2.22
N PRO A 196 -6.48 -17.21 -2.37
CA PRO A 196 -7.58 -16.31 -2.68
C PRO A 196 -7.78 -15.12 -1.72
N GLU A 197 -7.37 -15.24 -0.45
CA GLU A 197 -7.48 -14.16 0.54
C GLU A 197 -6.20 -13.32 0.70
N GLY A 198 -5.11 -13.74 0.06
CA GLY A 198 -3.80 -13.14 0.20
C GLY A 198 -3.56 -11.97 -0.74
N TYR A 199 -2.32 -11.50 -0.74
CA TYR A 199 -1.83 -10.49 -1.65
C TYR A 199 -0.57 -10.98 -2.38
N VAL A 200 -0.39 -10.45 -3.58
CA VAL A 200 0.83 -10.53 -4.37
C VAL A 200 1.58 -9.21 -4.14
N ASP A 201 2.71 -9.30 -3.46
CA ASP A 201 3.57 -8.15 -3.17
C ASP A 201 4.59 -8.01 -4.31
N VAL A 202 4.54 -6.88 -5.02
CA VAL A 202 5.31 -6.65 -6.25
C VAL A 202 6.22 -5.43 -6.06
N PRO A 203 7.55 -5.60 -6.04
CA PRO A 203 8.46 -4.47 -6.08
C PRO A 203 8.46 -3.84 -7.49
N VAL A 204 8.33 -2.52 -7.53
CA VAL A 204 8.25 -1.72 -8.77
C VAL A 204 9.56 -0.99 -9.02
N PHE A 205 10.07 -1.08 -10.25
CA PHE A 205 11.28 -0.40 -10.69
C PHE A 205 11.03 0.34 -11.99
N ASN A 206 11.42 1.61 -12.05
CA ASN A 206 11.19 2.49 -13.20
C ASN A 206 9.72 2.47 -13.65
N ASN A 207 8.80 2.54 -12.67
CA ASN A 207 7.35 2.49 -12.86
C ASN A 207 6.83 1.21 -13.55
N LYS A 208 7.62 0.13 -13.57
CA LYS A 208 7.22 -1.14 -14.18
C LYS A 208 7.56 -2.31 -13.28
N ALA A 209 6.82 -3.40 -13.45
CA ALA A 209 7.16 -4.70 -12.92
C ALA A 209 6.54 -5.78 -13.79
N THR A 210 6.99 -7.01 -13.58
CA THR A 210 6.35 -8.18 -14.17
C THR A 210 6.24 -9.25 -13.10
N VAL A 211 5.09 -9.92 -13.10
CA VAL A 211 4.82 -11.10 -12.28
C VAL A 211 4.66 -12.29 -13.22
N LYS A 212 5.35 -13.37 -12.88
CA LYS A 212 5.28 -14.65 -13.58
C LYS A 212 4.54 -15.62 -12.69
N LEU A 213 3.66 -16.43 -13.28
CA LEU A 213 2.77 -17.32 -12.54
C LEU A 213 3.09 -18.79 -12.83
N LYS A 214 2.66 -19.65 -11.91
CA LYS A 214 2.66 -21.11 -12.04
C LYS A 214 1.42 -21.66 -11.39
N TYR A 215 0.83 -22.66 -12.03
CA TYR A 215 -0.39 -23.29 -11.58
C TYR A 215 -0.15 -24.78 -11.33
N THR A 216 -0.69 -25.28 -10.22
CA THR A 216 -0.66 -26.69 -9.84
C THR A 216 -2.10 -27.10 -9.51
N PRO A 217 -2.70 -28.07 -10.23
CA PRO A 217 -4.03 -28.56 -9.90
C PRO A 217 -4.01 -29.37 -8.60
N TYR A 218 -5.15 -29.32 -7.91
CA TYR A 218 -5.42 -30.01 -6.66
C TYR A 218 -6.81 -30.64 -6.73
N ILE A 219 -6.94 -31.89 -6.31
CA ILE A 219 -8.21 -32.60 -6.21
C ILE A 219 -8.46 -32.95 -4.75
N LYS A 220 -9.67 -32.67 -4.25
CA LYS A 220 -10.05 -33.03 -2.89
C LYS A 220 -10.45 -34.50 -2.78
N GLY A 221 -9.49 -35.38 -2.52
CA GLY A 221 -9.74 -36.72 -1.96
C GLY A 221 -10.73 -37.60 -2.73
N GLY A 222 -10.42 -37.94 -3.99
CA GLY A 222 -11.26 -38.82 -4.82
C GLY A 222 -12.59 -38.20 -5.26
N SER A 223 -12.84 -36.92 -4.96
CA SER A 223 -13.97 -36.19 -5.52
C SER A 223 -13.81 -36.08 -7.04
N GLY A 224 -14.78 -36.61 -7.80
CA GLY A 224 -14.81 -36.53 -9.26
C GLY A 224 -14.73 -37.89 -9.94
N ASN A 225 -15.29 -37.98 -11.15
CA ASN A 225 -15.10 -39.13 -12.03
C ASN A 225 -13.81 -38.90 -12.82
N TYR A 226 -12.89 -39.87 -12.77
CA TYR A 226 -11.60 -39.81 -13.48
C TYR A 226 -11.51 -40.88 -14.58
N PRO A 227 -10.93 -40.57 -15.75
CA PRO A 227 -10.42 -39.25 -16.16
C PRO A 227 -11.54 -38.23 -16.32
N LEU A 228 -11.21 -36.94 -16.17
CA LEU A 228 -12.17 -35.85 -16.40
C LEU A 228 -12.71 -35.91 -17.85
N ALA A 229 -13.95 -35.47 -18.05
CA ALA A 229 -14.62 -35.54 -19.35
C ALA A 229 -14.21 -34.41 -20.30
N GLU A 230 -13.80 -33.27 -19.75
CA GLU A 230 -13.44 -32.06 -20.50
C GLU A 230 -12.22 -31.38 -19.86
N ASP A 231 -11.59 -30.51 -20.64
CA ASP A 231 -10.48 -29.67 -20.20
C ASP A 231 -10.94 -28.66 -19.15
N VAL A 232 -10.19 -28.57 -18.04
CA VAL A 232 -10.51 -27.65 -16.95
C VAL A 232 -10.02 -26.25 -17.29
N LEU A 233 -10.90 -25.25 -17.23
CA LEU A 233 -10.55 -23.85 -17.43
C LEU A 233 -10.30 -23.16 -16.09
N PHE A 234 -9.18 -22.45 -16.02
CA PHE A 234 -8.84 -21.58 -14.90
C PHE A 234 -8.48 -20.19 -15.43
N ASN A 235 -8.80 -19.15 -14.65
CA ASN A 235 -8.39 -17.78 -14.93
C ASN A 235 -7.93 -17.09 -13.62
N LEU A 236 -6.97 -16.19 -13.75
CA LEU A 236 -6.48 -15.38 -12.63
C LEU A 236 -6.22 -13.94 -13.04
N MET A 237 -6.78 -13.02 -12.28
CA MET A 237 -6.53 -11.58 -12.40
C MET A 237 -5.84 -11.06 -11.16
N LEU A 238 -4.95 -10.08 -11.34
CA LEU A 238 -4.37 -9.31 -10.24
C LEU A 238 -5.05 -7.94 -10.21
N SER A 239 -5.70 -7.59 -9.10
CA SER A 239 -6.37 -6.29 -8.92
C SER A 239 -5.76 -5.54 -7.75
N ASN A 240 -5.43 -4.27 -7.94
CA ASN A 240 -4.97 -3.40 -6.84
C ASN A 240 -6.13 -2.65 -6.15
N GLY A 241 -7.39 -3.04 -6.40
CA GLY A 241 -8.58 -2.36 -5.87
C GLY A 241 -9.08 -1.19 -6.72
N ASN A 242 -8.40 -0.83 -7.82
CA ASN A 242 -8.81 0.27 -8.69
C ASN A 242 -9.61 -0.17 -9.93
N ASN A 243 -9.72 -1.47 -10.18
CA ASN A 243 -10.57 -2.01 -11.24
C ASN A 243 -11.93 -2.39 -10.65
N HIS A 244 -12.87 -1.45 -10.69
CA HIS A 244 -14.26 -1.67 -10.33
C HIS A 244 -15.14 -2.17 -11.49
N ASP A 245 -14.57 -2.35 -12.69
CA ASP A 245 -15.32 -2.78 -13.86
C ASP A 245 -14.82 -4.15 -14.36
N ILE A 246 -15.56 -5.19 -13.99
CA ILE A 246 -15.86 -6.38 -14.81
C ILE A 246 -17.32 -6.73 -14.58
#